data_AF-A0A4Q4X832-F1
#
_entry.id   AF-A0A4Q4X832-F1
#
_cell.length_a   1.000
_cell.length_b   1.000
_cell.length_c   1.000
_cell.angle_alpha   90.00
_cell.angle_beta   90.00
_cell.angle_gamma   90.00
#
_symmetry.space_group_name_H-M   'P 1'
#
loop_
_entity.id
_entity.type
_entity.pdbx_description
1 polymer ?
#
loop_
_entity_poly.entity_id
_entity_poly.type
_entity_poly.pdbx_seq_one_letter_code
_entity_poly.pdbx_strand_id
1 'polypeptide(L)'
;MGATGHQGGATARFLLEAGAKVHALTRDPLAESARQLKDQGASIFKIRDFNDLEAIREAAKGCKGIFLNLWPGPDEGDYARGIVETCKEAGIEIVVASTAFLAGNPEKWGHEMDPALLGYFTSKAAIEKAARDSGLKYTILRPSFIHYNYIPPWTSQVYPEFVETGEFMHACEEGTKMPHIDERGIGKFAASALLDPDRFGGEEIDLGFENLTAEEICAILSRVAGRDIKARRRTPEEEAQKRTPFQMSQILANRVDISIDGEALQRKYGIRLTPLEDYMQREKDRFLAGLPAGK
;
A
#
# COMPACT_ATOMS: atom_id res chain seq x y z
N MET A 1 3.33 -12.54 0.97
CA MET A 1 3.47 -12.36 -0.49
C MET A 1 3.96 -10.95 -0.80
N GLY A 2 4.52 -10.72 -1.99
CA GLY A 2 5.09 -9.41 -2.35
C GLY A 2 6.29 -9.01 -1.48
N ALA A 3 7.07 -10.00 -1.00
CA ALA A 3 8.14 -9.80 -0.02
C ALA A 3 9.29 -8.92 -0.54
N THR A 4 9.49 -8.86 -1.86
CA THR A 4 10.47 -7.98 -2.50
C THR A 4 9.94 -6.58 -2.82
N GLY A 5 8.68 -6.30 -2.50
CA GLY A 5 8.07 -4.96 -2.63
C GLY A 5 8.08 -4.17 -1.32
N HIS A 6 7.53 -2.94 -1.35
CA HIS A 6 7.53 -2.01 -0.22
C HIS A 6 6.77 -2.56 1.00
N GLN A 7 5.49 -2.91 0.84
CA GLN A 7 4.65 -3.37 1.93
C GLN A 7 5.06 -4.77 2.42
N GLY A 8 5.14 -5.75 1.50
CA GLY A 8 5.47 -7.13 1.87
C GLY A 8 6.89 -7.28 2.41
N GLY A 9 7.85 -6.48 1.91
CA GLY A 9 9.20 -6.43 2.45
C GLY A 9 9.25 -5.79 3.84
N ALA A 10 8.46 -4.75 4.10
CA ALA A 10 8.33 -4.19 5.45
C ALA A 10 7.74 -5.22 6.42
N THR A 11 6.65 -5.90 6.04
CA THR A 11 6.05 -6.99 6.84
C THR A 11 7.06 -8.09 7.12
N ALA A 12 7.79 -8.57 6.10
CA ALA A 12 8.78 -9.62 6.26
C ALA A 12 9.89 -9.24 7.25
N ARG A 13 10.42 -8.01 7.15
CA ARG A 13 11.45 -7.51 8.07
C ARG A 13 10.95 -7.44 9.52
N PHE A 14 9.76 -6.89 9.77
CA PHE A 14 9.21 -6.84 11.13
C PHE A 14 8.93 -8.24 11.72
N LEU A 15 8.51 -9.20 10.89
CA LEU A 15 8.35 -10.59 11.32
C LEU A 15 9.71 -11.23 11.69
N LEU A 16 10.74 -11.03 10.88
CA LEU A 16 12.09 -11.54 11.15
C LEU A 16 12.69 -10.90 12.43
N GLU A 17 12.52 -9.59 12.60
CA GLU A 17 12.94 -8.86 13.81
C GLU A 17 12.24 -9.40 15.07
N ALA A 18 10.99 -9.83 14.95
CA ALA A 18 10.24 -10.49 16.03
C ALA A 18 10.60 -11.97 16.23
N GLY A 19 11.56 -12.51 15.47
CA GLY A 19 12.00 -13.91 15.57
C GLY A 19 11.07 -14.93 14.88
N ALA A 20 10.11 -14.48 14.07
CA ALA A 20 9.25 -15.38 13.31
C ALA A 20 10.01 -16.00 12.12
N LYS A 21 9.63 -17.23 11.76
CA LYS A 21 10.08 -17.85 10.51
C LYS A 21 9.30 -17.25 9.35
N VAL A 22 9.99 -16.75 8.32
CA VAL A 22 9.36 -16.09 7.18
C VAL A 22 9.63 -16.85 5.90
N HIS A 23 8.55 -17.21 5.20
CA HIS A 23 8.60 -17.70 3.82
C HIS A 23 8.26 -16.55 2.87
N ALA A 24 9.19 -16.21 1.98
CA ALA A 24 9.10 -15.07 1.07
C ALA A 24 8.98 -15.54 -0.39
N LEU A 25 7.81 -15.29 -0.97
CA LEU A 25 7.53 -15.55 -2.39
C LEU A 25 8.05 -14.40 -3.27
N THR A 26 8.83 -14.73 -4.29
CA THR A 26 9.36 -13.79 -5.29
C THR A 26 9.42 -14.41 -6.68
N ARG A 27 9.30 -13.57 -7.72
CA ARG A 27 9.53 -14.00 -9.12
C ARG A 27 11.01 -14.17 -9.45
N ASP A 28 11.84 -13.36 -8.80
CA ASP A 28 13.29 -13.38 -8.95
C ASP A 28 13.94 -13.61 -7.57
N PRO A 29 14.39 -14.84 -7.26
CA PRO A 29 15.14 -15.16 -6.05
C PRO A 29 16.53 -14.52 -6.00
N LEU A 30 17.04 -14.04 -7.13
CA LEU A 30 18.35 -13.41 -7.25
C LEU A 30 18.28 -11.89 -7.18
N ALA A 31 17.08 -11.29 -7.11
CA ALA A 31 16.93 -9.87 -6.89
C ALA A 31 17.57 -9.44 -5.56
N GLU A 32 18.15 -8.24 -5.52
CA GLU A 32 18.86 -7.73 -4.34
C GLU A 32 18.00 -7.79 -3.07
N SER A 33 16.74 -7.35 -3.14
CA SER A 33 15.80 -7.44 -2.02
C SER A 33 15.53 -8.87 -1.55
N ALA A 34 15.56 -9.86 -2.45
CA ALA A 34 15.38 -11.26 -2.08
C ALA A 34 16.62 -11.81 -1.35
N ARG A 35 17.83 -11.44 -1.80
CA ARG A 35 19.08 -11.79 -1.12
C ARG A 35 19.13 -11.17 0.28
N GLN A 36 18.79 -9.89 0.40
CA GLN A 36 18.75 -9.21 1.70
C GLN A 36 17.80 -9.90 2.69
N LEU A 37 16.61 -10.30 2.25
CA LEU A 37 15.70 -11.07 3.11
C LEU A 37 16.25 -12.45 3.48
N LYS A 38 16.91 -13.13 2.54
CA LYS A 38 17.57 -14.41 2.80
C LYS A 38 18.68 -14.27 3.85
N ASP A 39 19.49 -13.23 3.75
CA ASP A 39 20.59 -12.95 4.68
C ASP A 39 20.06 -12.59 6.08
N GLN A 40 18.82 -12.08 6.17
CA GLN A 40 18.08 -11.86 7.41
C GLN A 40 17.35 -13.11 7.92
N GLY A 41 17.43 -14.25 7.22
CA GLY A 41 16.90 -15.54 7.67
C GLY A 41 15.57 -15.96 7.03
N ALA A 42 15.08 -15.26 6.01
CA ALA A 42 13.89 -15.70 5.27
C ALA A 42 14.19 -16.90 4.35
N SER A 43 13.24 -17.83 4.27
CA SER A 43 13.22 -18.87 3.24
C SER A 43 12.64 -18.28 1.95
N ILE A 44 13.43 -18.29 0.88
CA ILE A 44 13.03 -17.73 -0.42
C ILE A 44 12.39 -18.81 -1.29
N PHE A 45 11.17 -18.54 -1.77
CA PHE A 45 10.42 -19.39 -2.68
C PHE A 45 10.18 -18.68 -4.00
N LYS A 46 10.46 -19.36 -5.11
CA LYS A 46 10.20 -18.83 -6.45
C LYS A 46 8.73 -19.07 -6.82
N ILE A 47 8.08 -18.05 -7.37
CA ILE A 47 6.76 -18.15 -8.02
C ILE A 47 6.84 -17.59 -9.44
N ARG A 48 6.05 -18.13 -10.37
CA ARG A 48 5.90 -17.49 -11.68
C ARG A 48 5.01 -16.25 -11.60
N ASP A 49 3.82 -16.43 -11.05
CA ASP A 49 2.76 -15.42 -10.90
C ASP A 49 1.78 -15.88 -9.81
N PHE A 50 0.65 -15.18 -9.64
CA PHE A 50 -0.34 -15.51 -8.62
C PHE A 50 -1.18 -16.77 -8.93
N ASN A 51 -1.10 -17.32 -10.14
CA ASN A 51 -1.74 -18.60 -10.50
C ASN A 51 -0.82 -19.81 -10.27
N ASP A 52 0.42 -19.60 -9.82
CA ASP A 52 1.35 -20.68 -9.48
C ASP A 52 1.00 -21.30 -8.11
N LEU A 53 -0.20 -21.89 -8.03
CA LEU A 53 -0.77 -22.40 -6.79
C LEU A 53 0.09 -23.51 -6.17
N GLU A 54 0.82 -24.28 -6.98
CA GLU A 54 1.73 -25.31 -6.48
C GLU A 54 2.90 -24.69 -5.71
N ALA A 55 3.56 -23.67 -6.27
CA ALA A 55 4.62 -22.95 -5.57
C ALA A 55 4.11 -22.25 -4.29
N ILE A 56 2.87 -21.75 -4.32
CA ILE A 56 2.21 -21.14 -3.16
C ILE A 56 1.93 -22.19 -2.09
N ARG A 57 1.44 -23.37 -2.47
CA ARG A 57 1.21 -24.50 -1.56
C ARG A 57 2.50 -24.94 -0.88
N GLU A 58 3.58 -25.11 -1.64
CA GLU A 58 4.89 -25.47 -1.09
C GLU A 58 5.41 -24.44 -0.09
N ALA A 59 5.25 -23.16 -0.40
CA ALA A 59 5.66 -22.08 0.51
C ALA A 59 4.74 -21.94 1.74
N ALA A 60 3.49 -22.39 1.66
CA ALA A 60 2.57 -22.35 2.78
C ALA A 60 2.82 -23.45 3.82
N LYS A 61 3.51 -24.54 3.45
CA LYS A 61 3.80 -25.66 4.37
C LYS A 61 4.55 -25.18 5.62
N GLY A 62 3.96 -25.44 6.79
CA GLY A 62 4.54 -25.08 8.08
C GLY A 62 4.41 -23.60 8.47
N CYS A 63 3.76 -22.78 7.64
CA CYS A 63 3.38 -21.42 7.99
C CYS A 63 2.06 -21.42 8.78
N LYS A 64 1.85 -20.38 9.61
CA LYS A 64 0.59 -20.18 10.37
C LYS A 64 -0.33 -19.12 9.76
N GLY A 65 0.25 -18.17 9.03
CA GLY A 65 -0.46 -17.03 8.49
C GLY A 65 0.12 -16.55 7.17
N ILE A 66 -0.69 -15.86 6.37
CA ILE A 66 -0.26 -15.24 5.12
C ILE A 66 -0.50 -13.75 5.14
N PHE A 67 0.49 -12.98 4.66
CA PHE A 67 0.27 -11.60 4.23
C PHE A 67 -0.07 -11.58 2.73
N LEU A 68 -1.30 -11.22 2.40
CA LEU A 68 -1.82 -11.14 1.03
C LEU A 68 -1.74 -9.69 0.55
N ASN A 69 -0.85 -9.44 -0.41
CA ASN A 69 -0.70 -8.14 -1.06
C ASN A 69 -0.52 -8.37 -2.56
N LEU A 70 -1.53 -7.99 -3.34
CA LEU A 70 -1.61 -8.24 -4.77
C LEU A 70 -1.35 -6.96 -5.57
N TRP A 71 -0.88 -7.15 -6.79
CA TRP A 71 -0.72 -6.04 -7.73
C TRP A 71 -2.10 -5.60 -8.25
N PRO A 72 -2.38 -4.29 -8.36
CA PRO A 72 -3.65 -3.79 -8.90
C PRO A 72 -3.99 -4.40 -10.26
N GLY A 73 -5.20 -4.93 -10.40
CA GLY A 73 -5.66 -5.55 -11.64
C GLY A 73 -7.11 -6.05 -11.55
N PRO A 74 -7.74 -6.38 -12.69
CA PRO A 74 -9.14 -6.81 -12.70
C PRO A 74 -9.34 -8.17 -11.98
N ASP A 75 -8.33 -9.05 -12.03
CA ASP A 75 -8.43 -10.44 -11.54
C ASP A 75 -8.01 -10.61 -10.08
N GLU A 76 -7.82 -9.51 -9.33
CA GLU A 76 -7.32 -9.55 -7.94
C GLU A 76 -8.17 -10.42 -7.01
N GLY A 77 -9.50 -10.39 -7.18
CA GLY A 77 -10.42 -11.20 -6.39
C GLY A 77 -10.27 -12.71 -6.64
N ASP A 78 -10.03 -13.10 -7.90
CA ASP A 78 -9.86 -14.50 -8.28
C ASP A 78 -8.50 -15.03 -7.82
N TYR A 79 -7.44 -14.23 -7.96
CA TYR A 79 -6.14 -14.55 -7.35
C TYR A 79 -6.26 -14.69 -5.84
N ALA A 80 -6.89 -13.74 -5.15
CA ALA A 80 -7.06 -13.81 -3.70
C ALA A 80 -7.78 -15.09 -3.27
N ARG A 81 -8.87 -15.47 -3.96
CA ARG A 81 -9.62 -16.69 -3.65
C ARG A 81 -8.77 -17.95 -3.84
N GLY A 82 -8.11 -18.09 -4.98
CA GLY A 82 -7.26 -19.25 -5.26
C GLY A 82 -6.09 -19.39 -4.28
N ILE A 83 -5.44 -18.27 -3.94
CA ILE A 83 -4.35 -18.22 -2.98
C ILE A 83 -4.84 -18.61 -1.58
N VAL A 84 -5.91 -17.97 -1.10
CA VAL A 84 -6.39 -18.19 0.26
C VAL A 84 -6.86 -19.63 0.45
N GLU A 85 -7.57 -20.21 -0.52
CA GLU A 85 -8.00 -21.62 -0.44
C GLU A 85 -6.80 -22.58 -0.46
N THR A 86 -5.85 -22.35 -1.36
CA THR A 86 -4.60 -23.15 -1.43
C THR A 86 -3.84 -23.11 -0.10
N CYS A 87 -3.73 -21.92 0.50
CA CYS A 87 -3.07 -21.72 1.79
C CYS A 87 -3.83 -22.37 2.94
N LYS A 88 -5.16 -22.29 2.95
CA LYS A 88 -6.02 -22.95 3.94
C LYS A 88 -5.85 -24.48 3.90
N GLU A 89 -5.84 -25.08 2.71
CA GLU A 89 -5.57 -26.51 2.55
C GLU A 89 -4.18 -26.92 3.05
N ALA A 90 -3.21 -26.00 3.03
CA ALA A 90 -1.87 -26.21 3.57
C ALA A 90 -1.75 -25.97 5.09
N GLY A 91 -2.85 -25.64 5.76
CA GLY A 91 -2.91 -25.46 7.22
C GLY A 91 -2.71 -24.03 7.71
N ILE A 92 -2.81 -23.01 6.84
CA ILE A 92 -2.82 -21.61 7.26
C ILE A 92 -4.08 -21.32 8.08
N GLU A 93 -3.93 -20.54 9.16
CA GLU A 93 -5.00 -20.23 10.11
C GLU A 93 -5.47 -18.76 10.03
N ILE A 94 -4.62 -17.86 9.53
CA ILE A 94 -4.93 -16.43 9.39
C ILE A 94 -4.48 -15.85 8.03
N VAL A 95 -5.34 -15.01 7.45
CA VAL A 95 -5.01 -14.15 6.29
C VAL A 95 -5.01 -12.68 6.71
N VAL A 96 -3.90 -11.99 6.48
CA VAL A 96 -3.80 -10.53 6.61
C VAL A 96 -3.76 -9.94 5.20
N ALA A 97 -4.86 -9.33 4.76
CA ALA A 97 -4.99 -8.78 3.41
C ALA A 97 -4.71 -7.27 3.42
N SER A 98 -3.79 -6.81 2.56
CA SER A 98 -3.59 -5.38 2.29
C SER A 98 -4.37 -4.98 1.03
N THR A 99 -5.34 -4.09 1.19
CA THR A 99 -6.24 -3.65 0.12
C THR A 99 -6.06 -2.17 -0.17
N ALA A 100 -7.08 -1.34 -0.01
CA ALA A 100 -7.01 0.10 -0.25
C ALA A 100 -8.00 0.84 0.64
N PHE A 101 -7.61 2.05 1.06
CA PHE A 101 -8.50 2.99 1.72
C PHE A 101 -9.79 3.21 0.91
N LEU A 102 -10.93 3.26 1.60
CA LEU A 102 -12.30 3.30 1.05
C LEU A 102 -12.80 2.02 0.36
N ALA A 103 -11.99 0.98 0.13
CA ALA A 103 -12.47 -0.25 -0.53
C ALA A 103 -13.61 -0.95 0.26
N GLY A 104 -13.67 -0.73 1.58
CA GLY A 104 -14.77 -1.21 2.43
C GLY A 104 -15.90 -0.23 2.68
N ASN A 105 -15.91 0.92 2.01
CA ASN A 105 -16.87 2.01 2.21
C ASN A 105 -17.61 2.37 0.92
N PRO A 106 -18.38 1.44 0.32
CA PRO A 106 -19.09 1.68 -0.93
C PRO A 106 -20.07 2.86 -0.85
N GLU A 107 -20.58 3.18 0.33
CA GLU A 107 -21.40 4.37 0.58
C GLU A 107 -20.66 5.69 0.33
N LYS A 108 -19.32 5.70 0.45
CA LYS A 108 -18.46 6.87 0.22
C LYS A 108 -17.99 7.00 -1.22
N TRP A 109 -18.23 6.01 -2.06
CA TRP A 109 -17.78 6.00 -3.45
C TRP A 109 -18.51 7.02 -4.33
N GLY A 110 -19.72 7.40 -3.95
CA GLY A 110 -20.59 8.31 -4.69
C GLY A 110 -21.34 7.62 -5.84
N HIS A 111 -22.45 8.23 -6.26
CA HIS A 111 -23.35 7.65 -7.27
C HIS A 111 -22.81 7.70 -8.72
N GLU A 112 -21.92 8.64 -9.02
CA GLU A 112 -21.34 8.87 -10.35
C GLU A 112 -19.80 8.68 -10.32
N MET A 113 -19.35 7.55 -9.76
CA MET A 113 -17.93 7.29 -9.67
C MET A 113 -17.34 6.95 -11.04
N ASP A 114 -16.14 7.47 -11.28
CA ASP A 114 -15.40 7.17 -12.51
C ASP A 114 -15.12 5.66 -12.66
N PRO A 115 -15.29 5.07 -13.86
CA PRO A 115 -15.08 3.65 -14.08
C PRO A 115 -13.70 3.14 -13.66
N ALA A 116 -12.63 3.93 -13.79
CA ALA A 116 -11.28 3.52 -13.39
C ALA A 116 -11.17 3.38 -11.87
N LEU A 117 -11.76 4.31 -11.11
CA LEU A 117 -11.78 4.26 -9.66
C LEU A 117 -12.72 3.17 -9.14
N LEU A 118 -13.89 3.00 -9.78
CA LEU A 118 -14.83 1.92 -9.49
C LEU A 118 -14.20 0.54 -9.69
N GLY A 119 -13.51 0.33 -10.80
CA GLY A 119 -12.79 -0.91 -11.06
C GLY A 119 -11.74 -1.20 -9.99
N TYR A 120 -10.96 -0.16 -9.62
CA TYR A 120 -9.96 -0.27 -8.56
C TYR A 120 -10.57 -0.64 -7.20
N PHE A 121 -11.60 0.06 -6.74
CA PHE A 121 -12.22 -0.28 -5.45
C PHE A 121 -12.94 -1.63 -5.47
N THR A 122 -13.57 -1.99 -6.59
CA THR A 122 -14.25 -3.28 -6.74
C THR A 122 -13.25 -4.44 -6.69
N SER A 123 -12.08 -4.32 -7.33
CA SER A 123 -11.03 -5.36 -7.29
C SER A 123 -10.50 -5.54 -5.85
N LYS A 124 -10.28 -4.44 -5.13
CA LYS A 124 -9.85 -4.45 -3.72
C LYS A 124 -10.92 -5.03 -2.79
N ALA A 125 -12.19 -4.64 -2.96
CA ALA A 125 -13.31 -5.20 -2.20
C ALA A 125 -13.49 -6.71 -2.45
N ALA A 126 -13.18 -7.19 -3.65
CA ALA A 126 -13.20 -8.62 -3.96
C ALA A 126 -12.12 -9.40 -3.19
N ILE A 127 -10.94 -8.81 -2.96
CA ILE A 127 -9.91 -9.39 -2.07
C ILE A 127 -10.43 -9.49 -0.63
N GLU A 128 -11.05 -8.41 -0.12
CA GLU A 128 -11.63 -8.42 1.23
C GLU A 128 -12.69 -9.51 1.37
N LYS A 129 -13.56 -9.65 0.38
CA LYS A 129 -14.56 -10.71 0.33
C LYS A 129 -13.92 -12.10 0.34
N ALA A 130 -12.86 -12.33 -0.45
CA ALA A 130 -12.14 -13.60 -0.44
C ALA A 130 -11.54 -13.94 0.93
N ALA A 131 -11.01 -12.93 1.64
CA ALA A 131 -10.49 -13.12 3.00
C ALA A 131 -11.62 -13.46 3.99
N ARG A 132 -12.72 -12.70 4.00
CA ARG A 132 -13.88 -12.92 4.89
C ARG A 132 -14.54 -14.29 4.68
N ASP A 133 -14.76 -14.66 3.42
CA ASP A 133 -15.47 -15.89 3.05
C ASP A 133 -14.62 -17.16 3.23
N SER A 134 -13.31 -17.03 3.48
CA SER A 134 -12.39 -18.17 3.55
C SER A 134 -12.67 -19.13 4.71
N GLY A 135 -13.31 -18.63 5.78
CA GLY A 135 -13.46 -19.34 7.04
C GLY A 135 -12.19 -19.34 7.91
N LEU A 136 -11.12 -18.66 7.49
CA LEU A 136 -9.93 -18.41 8.31
C LEU A 136 -10.16 -17.22 9.25
N LYS A 137 -9.31 -17.06 10.27
CA LYS A 137 -9.15 -15.74 10.90
C LYS A 137 -8.67 -14.77 9.81
N TYR A 138 -9.13 -13.53 9.84
CA TYR A 138 -8.67 -12.53 8.89
C TYR A 138 -8.37 -11.20 9.56
N THR A 139 -7.52 -10.41 8.94
CA THR A 139 -7.38 -8.98 9.20
C THR A 139 -7.30 -8.27 7.87
N ILE A 140 -8.07 -7.20 7.68
CA ILE A 140 -8.00 -6.37 6.47
C ILE A 140 -7.30 -5.07 6.83
N LEU A 141 -6.28 -4.71 6.07
CA LEU A 141 -5.54 -3.46 6.17
C LEU A 141 -5.81 -2.63 4.94
N ARG A 142 -6.34 -1.41 5.13
CA ARG A 142 -6.72 -0.48 4.06
C ARG A 142 -5.77 0.72 4.04
N PRO A 143 -4.59 0.59 3.41
CA PRO A 143 -3.65 1.70 3.35
C PRO A 143 -4.19 2.87 2.54
N SER A 144 -4.01 4.06 3.09
CA SER A 144 -4.18 5.36 2.45
C SER A 144 -3.02 5.65 1.46
N PHE A 145 -2.82 6.91 1.06
CA PHE A 145 -1.79 7.23 0.08
C PHE A 145 -0.39 6.97 0.63
N ILE A 146 0.34 6.06 0.00
CA ILE A 146 1.57 5.52 0.59
C ILE A 146 2.77 6.40 0.24
N HIS A 147 3.63 6.70 1.22
CA HIS A 147 4.74 7.64 1.05
C HIS A 147 5.71 7.26 -0.07
N TYR A 148 5.94 5.97 -0.34
CA TYR A 148 6.82 5.53 -1.44
C TYR A 148 6.34 6.00 -2.82
N ASN A 149 5.10 6.45 -2.98
CA ASN A 149 4.61 7.05 -4.22
C ASN A 149 5.33 8.36 -4.58
N TYR A 150 6.03 8.98 -3.62
CA TYR A 150 6.90 10.14 -3.84
C TYR A 150 8.34 9.78 -4.21
N ILE A 151 8.68 8.48 -4.27
CA ILE A 151 10.05 8.00 -4.56
C ILE A 151 10.09 7.22 -5.89
N PRO A 152 11.15 7.37 -6.70
CA PRO A 152 11.33 6.57 -7.91
C PRO A 152 11.35 5.05 -7.65
N PRO A 153 10.81 4.24 -8.59
CA PRO A 153 10.22 4.65 -9.88
C PRO A 153 8.75 5.07 -9.80
N TRP A 154 8.12 4.99 -8.62
CA TRP A 154 6.68 5.20 -8.45
C TRP A 154 6.26 6.63 -8.71
N THR A 155 7.10 7.61 -8.36
CA THR A 155 6.83 9.02 -8.66
C THR A 155 6.54 9.24 -10.14
N SER A 156 7.22 8.55 -11.06
CA SER A 156 6.98 8.67 -12.50
C SER A 156 5.60 8.13 -12.93
N GLN A 157 5.02 7.19 -12.17
CA GLN A 157 3.69 6.66 -12.44
C GLN A 157 2.59 7.54 -11.83
N VAL A 158 2.85 8.07 -10.65
CA VAL A 158 1.84 8.78 -9.84
C VAL A 158 1.83 10.29 -10.13
N TYR A 159 3.01 10.86 -10.35
CA TYR A 159 3.25 12.27 -10.68
C TYR A 159 4.24 12.38 -11.87
N PRO A 160 3.86 11.92 -13.08
CA PRO A 160 4.76 11.93 -14.23
C PRO A 160 5.29 13.34 -14.55
N GLU A 161 4.44 14.36 -14.47
CA GLU A 161 4.81 15.76 -14.77
C GLU A 161 5.83 16.30 -13.76
N PHE A 162 5.81 15.79 -12.52
CA PHE A 162 6.80 16.19 -11.52
C PHE A 162 8.20 15.68 -11.86
N VAL A 163 8.29 14.50 -12.47
CA VAL A 163 9.56 13.93 -12.94
C VAL A 163 10.00 14.57 -14.26
N GLU A 164 9.05 14.83 -15.17
CA GLU A 164 9.31 15.33 -16.52
C GLU A 164 9.62 16.84 -16.56
N THR A 165 8.80 17.66 -15.91
CA THR A 165 8.88 19.13 -15.98
C THR A 165 9.19 19.78 -14.64
N GLY A 166 9.11 19.04 -13.54
CA GLY A 166 9.27 19.57 -12.18
C GLY A 166 7.97 20.13 -11.59
N GLU A 167 6.85 20.02 -12.31
CA GLU A 167 5.55 20.51 -11.85
C GLU A 167 4.81 19.43 -11.04
N PHE A 168 4.56 19.70 -9.76
CA PHE A 168 3.76 18.80 -8.93
C PHE A 168 2.27 18.99 -9.20
N MET A 169 1.72 18.23 -10.13
CA MET A 169 0.33 18.39 -10.57
C MET A 169 -0.66 17.54 -9.75
N HIS A 170 -1.79 18.12 -9.34
CA HIS A 170 -2.87 17.45 -8.58
C HIS A 170 -4.28 17.90 -9.02
N ALA A 171 -5.32 17.19 -8.60
CA ALA A 171 -6.73 17.52 -8.86
C ALA A 171 -7.52 17.95 -7.59
N CYS A 172 -6.84 18.03 -6.43
CA CYS A 172 -7.46 18.50 -5.19
C CYS A 172 -7.89 19.98 -5.28
N GLU A 173 -9.05 20.32 -4.71
CA GLU A 173 -9.46 21.70 -4.42
C GLU A 173 -8.66 22.27 -3.24
N GLU A 174 -8.72 23.60 -3.07
CA GLU A 174 -8.01 24.28 -1.99
C GLU A 174 -8.47 23.76 -0.63
N GLY A 175 -7.50 23.35 0.20
CA GLY A 175 -7.78 22.80 1.53
C GLY A 175 -8.22 21.34 1.56
N THR A 176 -8.44 20.69 0.42
CA THR A 176 -8.71 19.24 0.38
C THR A 176 -7.49 18.46 0.87
N LYS A 177 -7.73 17.59 1.85
CA LYS A 177 -6.70 16.75 2.48
C LYS A 177 -6.79 15.31 2.02
N MET A 178 -5.64 14.71 1.76
CA MET A 178 -5.50 13.29 1.48
C MET A 178 -4.84 12.60 2.68
N PRO A 179 -5.30 11.42 3.11
CA PRO A 179 -4.63 10.64 4.15
C PRO A 179 -3.35 9.96 3.63
N HIS A 180 -2.32 9.91 4.46
CA HIS A 180 -1.00 9.36 4.11
C HIS A 180 -0.50 8.30 5.09
N ILE A 181 0.27 7.33 4.58
CA ILE A 181 0.87 6.27 5.40
C ILE A 181 2.27 5.85 4.90
N ASP A 182 3.20 5.58 5.82
CA ASP A 182 4.49 4.94 5.52
C ASP A 182 4.28 3.42 5.34
N GLU A 183 4.90 2.81 4.32
CA GLU A 183 4.85 1.35 4.15
C GLU A 183 5.38 0.57 5.36
N ARG A 184 6.28 1.18 6.15
CA ARG A 184 6.75 0.58 7.40
C ARG A 184 5.62 0.52 8.43
N GLY A 185 4.72 1.49 8.46
CA GLY A 185 3.51 1.45 9.28
C GLY A 185 2.63 0.26 8.89
N ILE A 186 2.38 0.08 7.58
CA ILE A 186 1.64 -1.07 7.06
C ILE A 186 2.32 -2.38 7.47
N GLY A 187 3.64 -2.47 7.32
CA GLY A 187 4.43 -3.64 7.71
C GLY A 187 4.31 -3.98 9.20
N LYS A 188 4.32 -2.98 10.09
CA LYS A 188 4.11 -3.18 11.54
C LYS A 188 2.73 -3.75 11.82
N PHE A 189 1.67 -3.15 11.27
CA PHE A 189 0.30 -3.64 11.43
C PHE A 189 0.15 -5.08 10.91
N ALA A 190 0.70 -5.37 9.74
CA ALA A 190 0.63 -6.69 9.14
C ALA A 190 1.38 -7.74 9.99
N ALA A 191 2.59 -7.42 10.45
CA ALA A 191 3.35 -8.30 11.34
C ALA A 191 2.64 -8.50 12.68
N SER A 192 2.12 -7.43 13.30
CA SER A 192 1.35 -7.54 14.55
C SER A 192 0.10 -8.41 14.40
N ALA A 193 -0.64 -8.28 13.30
CA ALA A 193 -1.82 -9.10 13.05
C ALA A 193 -1.48 -10.59 12.85
N LEU A 194 -0.34 -10.90 12.21
CA LEU A 194 0.14 -12.27 12.06
C LEU A 194 0.69 -12.88 13.36
N LEU A 195 1.28 -12.05 14.22
CA LEU A 195 1.88 -12.47 15.50
C LEU A 195 0.85 -12.55 16.64
N ASP A 196 -0.24 -11.79 16.56
CA ASP A 196 -1.32 -11.76 17.54
C ASP A 196 -2.71 -11.88 16.85
N PRO A 197 -3.04 -13.05 16.29
CA PRO A 197 -4.33 -13.27 15.62
C PRO A 197 -5.55 -13.12 16.52
N ASP A 198 -5.40 -13.20 17.84
CA ASP A 198 -6.52 -13.07 18.77
C ASP A 198 -6.91 -11.61 18.98
N ARG A 199 -5.93 -10.70 18.94
CA ARG A 199 -6.19 -9.25 19.00
C ARG A 199 -6.65 -8.66 17.67
N PHE A 200 -6.16 -9.17 16.55
CA PHE A 200 -6.40 -8.59 15.22
C PHE A 200 -7.41 -9.38 14.36
N GLY A 201 -7.79 -10.58 14.78
CA GLY A 201 -8.76 -11.41 14.05
C GLY A 201 -10.13 -10.74 13.97
N GLY A 202 -10.63 -10.56 12.75
CA GLY A 202 -11.88 -9.87 12.45
C GLY A 202 -11.74 -8.34 12.32
N GLU A 203 -10.57 -7.77 12.56
CA GLU A 203 -10.36 -6.33 12.42
C GLU A 203 -10.22 -5.92 10.94
N GLU A 204 -10.86 -4.81 10.59
CA GLU A 204 -10.71 -4.13 9.31
C GLU A 204 -10.27 -2.70 9.58
N ILE A 205 -9.05 -2.37 9.18
CA ILE A 205 -8.32 -1.21 9.70
C ILE A 205 -7.95 -0.29 8.55
N ASP A 206 -8.52 0.90 8.54
CA ASP A 206 -8.06 2.00 7.72
C ASP A 206 -6.71 2.51 8.24
N LEU A 207 -5.69 2.52 7.38
CA LEU A 207 -4.33 2.89 7.76
C LEU A 207 -3.94 4.24 7.17
N GLY A 208 -3.76 5.22 8.04
CA GLY A 208 -3.25 6.55 7.70
C GLY A 208 -2.84 7.30 8.96
N PHE A 209 -1.97 8.29 8.79
CA PHE A 209 -1.43 9.07 9.88
C PHE A 209 -1.72 10.56 9.72
N GLU A 210 -1.14 11.19 8.70
CA GLU A 210 -1.35 12.60 8.39
C GLU A 210 -2.43 12.76 7.33
N ASN A 211 -3.14 13.88 7.38
CA ASN A 211 -4.05 14.32 6.33
C ASN A 211 -3.48 15.61 5.75
N LEU A 212 -2.92 15.54 4.55
CA LEU A 212 -2.11 16.62 3.96
C LEU A 212 -2.78 17.21 2.72
N THR A 213 -2.73 18.54 2.58
CA THR A 213 -3.04 19.22 1.31
C THR A 213 -1.89 19.10 0.31
N ALA A 214 -2.15 19.42 -0.96
CA ALA A 214 -1.12 19.45 -1.99
C ALA A 214 0.01 20.44 -1.67
N GLU A 215 -0.34 21.59 -1.08
CA GLU A 215 0.58 22.64 -0.65
C GLU A 215 1.44 22.17 0.53
N GLU A 216 0.85 21.50 1.53
CA GLU A 216 1.57 20.94 2.67
C GLU A 216 2.58 19.86 2.21
N ILE A 217 2.16 18.98 1.29
CA ILE A 217 3.06 18.00 0.66
C ILE A 217 4.22 18.72 -0.03
N CYS A 218 3.93 19.70 -0.91
CA CYS A 218 4.96 20.42 -1.65
C CYS A 218 5.92 21.20 -0.72
N ALA A 219 5.42 21.73 0.40
CA ALA A 219 6.26 22.37 1.40
C ALA A 219 7.23 21.38 2.07
N ILE A 220 6.77 20.17 2.41
CA ILE A 220 7.63 19.08 2.92
C ILE A 220 8.68 18.69 1.88
N LEU A 221 8.24 18.43 0.65
CA LEU A 221 9.13 18.05 -0.45
C LEU A 221 10.19 19.14 -0.70
N SER A 222 9.80 20.42 -0.67
CA SER A 222 10.71 21.56 -0.85
C SER A 222 11.79 21.62 0.22
N ARG A 223 11.42 21.45 1.50
CA ARG A 223 12.37 21.44 2.62
C ARG A 223 13.39 20.30 2.48
N VAL A 224 12.93 19.11 2.10
CA VAL A 224 13.80 17.94 1.92
C VAL A 224 14.70 18.11 0.70
N ALA A 225 14.16 18.62 -0.41
CA ALA A 225 14.89 18.82 -1.66
C ALA A 225 15.90 19.97 -1.59
N GLY A 226 15.67 20.96 -0.71
CA GLY A 226 16.44 22.20 -0.69
C GLY A 226 16.17 23.10 -1.89
N ARG A 227 15.03 22.92 -2.57
CA ARG A 227 14.59 23.75 -3.71
C ARG A 227 13.07 23.91 -3.70
N ASP A 228 12.60 24.98 -4.30
CA ASP A 228 11.17 25.29 -4.36
C ASP A 228 10.43 24.26 -5.25
N ILE A 229 9.41 23.62 -4.68
CA ILE A 229 8.50 22.70 -5.37
C ILE A 229 7.10 23.25 -5.13
N LYS A 230 6.38 23.56 -6.21
CA LYS A 230 5.04 24.13 -6.12
C LYS A 230 3.98 23.14 -6.58
N ALA A 231 2.89 23.11 -5.84
CA ALA A 231 1.67 22.45 -6.25
C ALA A 231 1.03 23.23 -7.41
N ARG A 232 0.61 22.51 -8.44
CA ARG A 232 -0.19 23.05 -9.55
C ARG A 232 -1.47 22.25 -9.67
N ARG A 233 -2.61 22.88 -9.46
CA ARG A 233 -3.90 22.24 -9.73
C ARG A 233 -4.10 22.09 -11.24
N ARG A 234 -4.56 20.91 -11.66
CA ARG A 234 -4.97 20.63 -13.03
C ARG A 234 -6.18 21.48 -13.41
N THR A 235 -6.22 21.94 -14.67
CA THR A 235 -7.46 22.51 -15.22
C THR A 235 -8.45 21.39 -15.56
N PRO A 236 -9.77 21.68 -15.69
CA PRO A 236 -10.74 20.68 -16.12
C PRO A 236 -10.36 19.98 -17.44
N GLU A 237 -9.74 20.70 -18.38
CA GLU A 237 -9.26 20.13 -19.64
C GLU A 237 -8.11 19.14 -19.42
N GLU A 238 -7.17 19.44 -18.51
CA GLU A 238 -6.07 18.53 -18.16
C GLU A 238 -6.57 17.31 -17.39
N GLU A 239 -7.53 17.49 -16.50
CA GLU A 239 -8.18 16.38 -15.78
C GLU A 239 -8.91 15.43 -16.73
N ALA A 240 -9.45 15.93 -17.85
CA ALA A 240 -10.12 15.11 -18.85
C ALA A 240 -9.16 14.26 -19.69
N GLN A 241 -7.88 14.66 -19.83
CA GLN A 241 -6.90 13.96 -20.66
C GLN A 241 -6.38 12.66 -20.05
N LYS A 242 -6.34 12.56 -18.72
CA LYS A 242 -5.91 11.36 -17.99
C LYS A 242 -6.87 11.13 -16.83
N ARG A 243 -7.36 9.90 -16.67
CA ARG A 243 -8.31 9.52 -15.60
C ARG A 243 -7.80 8.29 -14.87
N THR A 244 -6.65 8.43 -14.21
CA THR A 244 -6.08 7.34 -13.40
C THR A 244 -6.87 7.18 -12.10
N PRO A 245 -6.88 5.98 -11.47
CA PRO A 245 -7.52 5.81 -10.16
C PRO A 245 -7.01 6.82 -9.11
N PHE A 246 -5.73 7.19 -9.15
CA PHE A 246 -5.17 8.18 -8.24
C PHE A 246 -5.71 9.60 -8.47
N GLN A 247 -5.76 10.07 -9.72
CA GLN A 247 -6.34 11.38 -10.00
C GLN A 247 -7.82 11.41 -9.63
N MET A 248 -8.54 10.32 -9.93
CA MET A 248 -9.95 10.22 -9.58
C MET A 248 -10.18 10.17 -8.07
N SER A 249 -9.26 9.61 -7.28
CA SER A 249 -9.37 9.63 -5.81
C SER A 249 -9.16 11.04 -5.24
N GLN A 250 -8.31 11.88 -5.84
CA GLN A 250 -8.20 13.30 -5.50
C GLN A 250 -9.51 14.04 -5.79
N ILE A 251 -10.14 13.79 -6.95
CA ILE A 251 -11.43 14.40 -7.32
C ILE A 251 -12.53 13.94 -6.36
N LEU A 252 -12.53 12.67 -5.93
CA LEU A 252 -13.45 12.17 -4.91
C LEU A 252 -13.27 12.89 -3.57
N ALA A 253 -12.02 13.12 -3.15
CA ALA A 253 -11.70 13.81 -1.91
C ALA A 253 -12.18 15.27 -1.86
N ASN A 254 -12.41 15.91 -3.02
CA ASN A 254 -13.03 17.23 -3.08
C ASN A 254 -14.50 17.23 -2.63
N ARG A 255 -15.17 16.07 -2.67
CA ARG A 255 -16.61 15.93 -2.44
C ARG A 255 -16.95 15.13 -1.20
N VAL A 256 -16.03 14.28 -0.76
CA VAL A 256 -16.22 13.36 0.36
C VAL A 256 -15.06 13.54 1.33
N ASP A 257 -15.37 13.70 2.62
CA ASP A 257 -14.34 13.69 3.65
C ASP A 257 -13.78 12.27 3.82
N ILE A 258 -12.50 12.17 3.48
CA ILE A 258 -11.71 10.94 3.53
C ILE A 258 -10.62 11.03 4.61
N SER A 259 -10.74 11.98 5.54
CA SER A 259 -9.77 12.16 6.62
C SER A 259 -9.75 10.97 7.57
N ILE A 260 -8.58 10.73 8.16
CA ILE A 260 -8.37 9.69 9.17
C ILE A 260 -7.81 10.28 10.48
N ASP A 261 -8.24 9.75 11.63
CA ASP A 261 -7.62 10.05 12.93
C ASP A 261 -6.43 9.12 13.18
N GLY A 262 -5.29 9.48 12.58
CA GLY A 262 -4.04 8.73 12.73
C GLY A 262 -3.54 8.64 14.17
N GLU A 263 -3.79 9.66 14.99
CA GLU A 263 -3.40 9.67 16.40
C GLU A 263 -4.24 8.71 17.23
N ALA A 264 -5.55 8.64 17.00
CA ALA A 264 -6.40 7.63 17.60
C ALA A 264 -6.00 6.22 17.16
N LEU A 265 -5.63 6.04 15.89
CA LEU A 265 -5.12 4.76 15.38
C LEU A 265 -3.84 4.33 16.12
N GLN A 266 -2.86 5.23 16.29
CA GLN A 266 -1.65 4.96 17.07
C GLN A 266 -1.98 4.57 18.51
N ARG A 267 -2.88 5.31 19.18
CA ARG A 267 -3.30 5.02 20.56
C ARG A 267 -4.01 3.67 20.69
N LYS A 268 -4.91 3.33 19.76
CA LYS A 268 -5.67 2.07 19.77
C LYS A 268 -4.74 0.86 19.66
N TYR A 269 -3.76 0.92 18.76
CA TYR A 269 -2.92 -0.25 18.48
C TYR A 269 -1.56 -0.22 19.18
N GLY A 270 -1.12 0.92 19.70
CA GLY A 270 0.23 1.09 20.25
C GLY A 270 1.32 1.03 19.17
N ILE A 271 0.96 1.29 17.90
CA ILE A 271 1.89 1.23 16.77
C ILE A 271 2.20 2.65 16.33
N ARG A 272 3.48 3.04 16.45
CA ARG A 272 3.94 4.36 15.99
C ARG A 272 4.05 4.42 14.46
N LEU A 273 3.43 5.43 13.88
CA LEU A 273 3.43 5.79 12.47
C LEU A 273 4.46 6.89 12.20
N THR A 274 4.88 6.98 10.93
CA THR A 274 5.93 7.90 10.49
C THR A 274 5.28 9.08 9.75
N PRO A 275 5.59 10.34 10.10
CA PRO A 275 5.23 11.49 9.27
C PRO A 275 5.86 11.42 7.86
N LEU A 276 5.27 12.11 6.88
CA LEU A 276 5.79 12.21 5.53
C LEU A 276 7.17 12.87 5.51
N GLU A 277 7.41 13.91 6.30
CA GLU A 277 8.71 14.58 6.33
C GLU A 277 9.84 13.63 6.78
N ASP A 278 9.62 12.87 7.85
CA ASP A 278 10.57 11.87 8.35
C ASP A 278 10.84 10.78 7.29
N TYR A 279 9.80 10.36 6.57
CA TYR A 279 9.94 9.44 5.45
C TYR A 279 10.81 10.01 4.34
N MET A 280 10.53 11.25 3.92
CA MET A 280 11.23 11.90 2.83
C MET A 280 12.70 12.19 3.19
N GLN A 281 12.99 12.53 4.44
CA GLN A 281 14.38 12.65 4.92
C GLN A 281 15.12 11.31 4.86
N ARG A 282 14.46 10.22 5.25
CA ARG A 282 15.03 8.87 5.18
C ARG A 282 15.33 8.42 3.75
N GLU A 283 14.46 8.76 2.80
CA GLU A 283 14.60 8.38 1.39
C GLU A 283 15.20 9.50 0.53
N LYS A 284 15.83 10.51 1.16
CA LYS A 284 16.26 11.76 0.51
C LYS A 284 17.10 11.53 -0.75
N ASP A 285 18.09 10.65 -0.70
CA ASP A 285 18.99 10.40 -1.83
C ASP A 285 18.22 9.83 -3.04
N ARG A 286 17.28 8.92 -2.79
CA ARG A 286 16.42 8.34 -3.83
C ARG A 286 15.42 9.35 -4.37
N PHE A 287 14.86 10.16 -3.49
CA PHE A 287 13.97 11.26 -3.87
C PHE A 287 14.69 12.25 -4.80
N LEU A 288 15.86 12.75 -4.39
CA LEU A 288 16.67 13.68 -5.17
C LEU A 288 17.12 13.09 -6.51
N ALA A 289 17.46 11.80 -6.57
CA ALA A 289 17.81 11.11 -7.81
C ALA A 289 16.64 11.03 -8.81
N GLY A 290 15.39 11.15 -8.34
CA GLY A 290 14.19 11.16 -9.16
C GLY A 290 13.76 12.52 -9.68
N LEU A 291 14.36 13.59 -9.16
CA LEU A 291 14.00 14.94 -9.50
C LEU A 291 14.65 15.33 -10.84
N PRO A 292 13.96 16.11 -11.69
CA PRO A 292 14.58 16.64 -12.90
C PRO A 292 15.80 17.49 -12.51
N ALA A 293 16.87 17.38 -13.30
CA ALA A 293 18.08 18.19 -13.14
C ALA A 293 17.67 19.67 -13.10
N GLY A 294 18.11 20.38 -12.05
CA GLY A 294 17.64 21.74 -11.79
C GLY A 294 17.84 22.66 -13.00
N LYS A 295 16.82 23.48 -13.28
CA LYS A 295 17.03 24.81 -13.86
C LYS A 295 17.24 25.79 -12.71
#